data_AF-A0A7X7H3P7-F1
#
_entry.id   AF-A0A7X7H3P7-F1
#
_cell.length_a   1.000
_cell.length_b   1.000
_cell.length_c   1.000
_cell.angle_alpha   90.00
_cell.angle_beta   90.00
_cell.angle_gamma   90.00
#
_symmetry.space_group_name_H-M   'P 1'
#
loop_
_entity.id
_entity.type
_entity.pdbx_description
1 polymer ?
#
loop_
_entity_poly.entity_id
_entity_poly.type
_entity_poly.pdbx_seq_one_letter_code
_entity_poly.pdbx_strand_id
1 'polypeptide(L)'
;MWSIDPEMIGETLTLTPAHIERIIERSKLNPEGEIIIVGFRSGKLLSAPGAWLDSVEVVGSAPDYRSFCCTLTLYDRKRHKLAAFPASTYPNISYITEQLNAPDKRIANRLSEGLHSYIVGAHEPNHGPKEEGAFRLSRLQPVPIWRILDKNVRVDQAVATLDLSVADDHIPSAQSTRELSGRSFSSAGCQ
;
A
#
# COMPACT_ATOMS: atom_id res chain seq x y z
N MET A 1 6.51 -4.40 1.55
CA MET A 1 6.31 -3.26 0.62
C MET A 1 7.55 -3.11 -0.23
N TRP A 2 7.38 -3.06 -1.55
CA TRP A 2 8.45 -2.99 -2.55
C TRP A 2 8.05 -2.02 -3.66
N SER A 3 9.00 -1.35 -4.29
CA SER A 3 8.73 -0.48 -5.45
C SER A 3 9.18 -1.12 -6.75
N ILE A 4 8.40 -0.91 -7.81
CA ILE A 4 8.86 -1.16 -9.17
C ILE A 4 9.92 -0.12 -9.53
N ASP A 5 10.98 -0.57 -10.20
CA ASP A 5 12.06 0.30 -10.67
C ASP A 5 11.51 1.36 -11.63
N PRO A 6 11.84 2.66 -11.46
CA PRO A 6 11.43 3.71 -12.38
C PRO A 6 11.79 3.45 -13.86
N GLU A 7 12.85 2.70 -14.14
CA GLU A 7 13.23 2.33 -15.52
C GLU A 7 12.23 1.37 -16.18
N MET A 8 11.36 0.74 -15.39
CA MET A 8 10.37 -0.23 -15.85
C MET A 8 8.99 0.40 -16.07
N ILE A 9 8.86 1.73 -16.05
CA ILE A 9 7.59 2.40 -16.33
C ILE A 9 7.13 2.06 -17.75
N GLY A 10 5.89 1.59 -17.88
CA GLY A 10 5.31 1.12 -19.15
C GLY A 10 5.56 -0.36 -19.44
N GLU A 11 6.52 -0.99 -18.76
CA GLU A 11 6.85 -2.40 -18.94
C GLU A 11 5.88 -3.30 -18.17
N THR A 12 5.47 -4.40 -18.81
CA THR A 12 4.61 -5.40 -18.19
C THR A 12 5.45 -6.48 -17.51
N LEU A 13 5.06 -6.81 -16.27
CA LEU A 13 5.74 -7.77 -15.43
C LEU A 13 4.77 -8.85 -14.97
N THR A 14 5.16 -10.10 -15.20
CA THR A 14 4.46 -11.26 -14.67
C THR A 14 5.02 -11.61 -13.30
N LEU A 15 4.25 -11.35 -12.25
CA LEU A 15 4.58 -11.74 -10.89
C LEU A 15 4.11 -13.17 -10.63
N THR A 16 4.96 -13.98 -10.02
CA THR A 16 4.68 -15.37 -9.66
C THR A 16 5.02 -15.59 -8.18
N PRO A 17 4.52 -16.66 -7.55
CA PRO A 17 4.95 -17.08 -6.22
C PRO A 17 6.46 -17.15 -6.06
N ALA A 18 7.18 -17.67 -7.08
CA ALA A 18 8.63 -17.78 -7.07
C ALA A 18 9.33 -16.41 -6.95
N HIS A 19 8.77 -15.37 -7.58
CA HIS A 19 9.29 -14.00 -7.42
C HIS A 19 9.12 -13.50 -5.97
N ILE A 20 7.99 -13.78 -5.33
CA ILE A 20 7.75 -13.38 -3.94
C ILE A 20 8.70 -14.13 -2.99
N GLU A 21 8.86 -15.44 -3.16
CA GLU A 21 9.82 -16.23 -2.37
C GLU A 21 11.25 -15.70 -2.55
N ARG A 22 11.64 -15.35 -3.77
CA ARG A 22 12.96 -14.76 -4.05
C ARG A 22 13.16 -13.41 -3.38
N ILE A 23 12.11 -12.59 -3.34
CA ILE A 23 12.12 -11.31 -2.62
C ILE A 23 12.30 -11.55 -1.12
N ILE A 24 11.54 -12.48 -0.53
CA ILE A 24 11.64 -12.84 0.90
C ILE A 24 13.07 -13.30 1.22
N GLU A 25 13.58 -14.28 0.47
CA GLU A 25 14.93 -14.84 0.62
C GLU A 25 16.02 -13.75 0.56
N ARG A 26 15.94 -12.84 -0.42
CA ARG A 26 16.93 -11.76 -0.59
C ARG A 26 16.80 -10.64 0.43
N SER A 27 15.58 -10.38 0.89
CA SER A 27 15.32 -9.28 1.83
C SER A 27 15.86 -9.56 3.23
N LYS A 28 16.12 -10.83 3.58
CA LYS A 28 16.42 -11.30 4.95
C LYS A 28 15.33 -10.94 5.96
N LEU A 29 14.14 -10.59 5.46
CA LEU A 29 12.94 -10.38 6.27
C LEU A 29 12.29 -11.75 6.47
N ASN A 30 11.82 -12.02 7.69
CA ASN A 30 11.20 -13.30 8.05
C ASN A 30 9.70 -13.10 8.27
N PRO A 31 8.88 -13.03 7.22
CA PRO A 31 7.43 -12.92 7.38
C PRO A 31 6.86 -14.21 7.98
N GLU A 32 5.96 -14.04 8.95
CA GLU A 32 5.21 -15.14 9.57
C GLU A 32 3.85 -15.33 8.90
N GLY A 33 3.27 -16.52 9.08
CA GLY A 33 1.93 -16.86 8.58
C GLY A 33 1.91 -17.61 7.25
N GLU A 34 0.74 -18.18 6.95
CA GLU A 34 0.46 -18.93 5.71
C GLU A 34 0.10 -18.01 4.54
N ILE A 35 -0.50 -16.86 4.82
CA ILE A 35 -0.82 -15.82 3.84
C ILE A 35 0.07 -14.60 4.10
N ILE A 36 0.82 -14.18 3.08
CA ILE A 36 1.68 -12.99 3.15
C ILE A 36 1.05 -11.87 2.31
N ILE A 37 0.95 -10.66 2.88
CA ILE A 37 0.56 -9.46 2.14
C ILE A 37 1.81 -8.79 1.55
N VAL A 38 1.85 -8.66 0.23
CA VAL A 38 2.95 -8.05 -0.51
C VAL A 38 2.43 -6.87 -1.33
N GLY A 39 2.89 -5.66 -1.00
CA GLY A 39 2.58 -4.48 -1.80
C GLY A 39 3.67 -4.13 -2.80
N PHE A 40 3.27 -3.93 -4.05
CA PHE A 40 4.05 -3.43 -5.16
C PHE A 40 3.65 -1.98 -5.45
N ARG A 41 4.45 -1.04 -4.94
CA ARG A 41 4.33 0.38 -5.23
C ARG A 41 4.68 0.62 -6.69
N SER A 42 3.90 1.46 -7.35
CA SER A 42 4.11 1.79 -8.77
C SER A 42 3.97 0.60 -9.73
N GLY A 43 3.47 -0.55 -9.27
CA GLY A 43 3.05 -1.66 -10.12
C GLY A 43 1.54 -1.69 -10.22
N LYS A 44 0.97 -1.29 -11.36
CA LYS A 44 -0.48 -1.24 -11.58
C LYS A 44 -0.99 -2.58 -12.09
N LEU A 45 -1.97 -3.17 -11.41
CA LEU A 45 -2.56 -4.46 -11.77
C LEU A 45 -3.28 -4.42 -13.13
N LEU A 46 -2.96 -5.36 -14.03
CA LEU A 46 -3.50 -5.44 -15.39
C LEU A 46 -4.75 -6.33 -15.52
N SER A 47 -4.91 -7.41 -14.76
CA SER A 47 -6.13 -8.26 -14.81
C SER A 47 -6.50 -8.97 -13.49
N ALA A 48 -7.79 -9.35 -13.39
CA ALA A 48 -8.43 -10.24 -12.39
C ALA A 48 -8.19 -9.94 -10.89
N PRO A 49 -8.83 -8.90 -10.31
CA PRO A 49 -8.76 -8.68 -8.87
C PRO A 49 -9.34 -9.86 -8.08
N GLY A 50 -8.62 -10.30 -7.03
CA GLY A 50 -9.11 -11.23 -6.01
C GLY A 50 -9.16 -12.72 -6.38
N ALA A 51 -8.89 -13.10 -7.63
CA ALA A 51 -8.77 -14.52 -8.00
C ALA A 51 -7.41 -15.10 -7.55
N TRP A 52 -7.41 -16.35 -7.06
CA TRP A 52 -6.18 -17.08 -6.77
C TRP A 52 -5.58 -17.67 -8.04
N LEU A 53 -4.45 -17.13 -8.49
CA LEU A 53 -3.81 -17.43 -9.76
C LEU A 53 -2.35 -17.88 -9.57
N ASP A 54 -1.78 -18.55 -10.58
CA ASP A 54 -0.35 -18.90 -10.63
C ASP A 54 0.54 -17.68 -10.92
N SER A 55 -0.04 -16.67 -11.55
CA SER A 55 0.64 -15.42 -11.84
C SER A 55 -0.35 -14.26 -11.90
N VAL A 56 0.18 -13.05 -11.71
CA VAL A 56 -0.55 -11.81 -11.90
C VAL A 56 0.30 -10.85 -12.71
N GLU A 57 -0.33 -10.10 -13.61
CA GLU A 57 0.36 -9.13 -14.44
C GLU A 57 0.22 -7.73 -13.86
N VAL A 58 1.34 -7.03 -13.72
CA VAL A 58 1.40 -5.63 -13.34
C VAL A 58 2.17 -4.85 -14.40
N VAL A 59 1.81 -3.59 -14.61
CA VAL A 59 2.59 -2.66 -15.44
C VAL A 59 3.30 -1.66 -14.55
N GLY A 60 4.58 -1.39 -14.83
CA GLY A 60 5.30 -0.31 -14.16
C GLY A 60 4.63 1.03 -14.46
N SER A 61 4.49 1.87 -13.44
CA SER A 61 3.75 3.13 -13.53
C SER A 61 4.42 4.22 -12.71
N ALA A 62 4.32 5.45 -13.18
CA ALA A 62 4.75 6.61 -12.40
C ALA A 62 3.95 6.70 -11.07
N PRO A 63 4.53 7.29 -10.01
CA PRO A 63 3.77 7.61 -8.81
C PRO A 63 2.50 8.38 -9.14
N ASP A 64 1.36 7.94 -8.62
CA ASP A 64 0.07 8.62 -8.76
C ASP A 64 -0.62 8.76 -7.41
N TYR A 65 -0.94 10.00 -7.06
CA TYR A 65 -1.63 10.38 -5.81
C TYR A 65 -3.15 10.52 -6.00
N ARG A 66 -3.67 10.16 -7.18
CA ARG A 66 -5.08 10.31 -7.58
C ARG A 66 -5.74 9.01 -8.04
N SER A 67 -4.96 7.99 -8.42
CA SER A 67 -5.48 6.71 -8.91
C SER A 67 -4.71 5.50 -8.38
N PHE A 68 -5.35 4.31 -8.43
CA PHE A 68 -4.72 3.05 -8.06
C PHE A 68 -3.63 2.63 -9.06
N CYS A 69 -2.40 3.06 -8.76
CA CYS A 69 -1.20 2.71 -9.52
C CYS A 69 -0.28 1.74 -8.75
N CYS A 70 -0.78 1.13 -7.68
CA CYS A 70 -0.09 0.09 -6.94
C CYS A 70 -0.91 -1.19 -6.93
N THR A 71 -0.29 -2.26 -6.47
CA THR A 71 -0.94 -3.58 -6.31
C THR A 71 -0.64 -4.10 -4.91
N LEU A 72 -1.66 -4.60 -4.22
CA LEU A 72 -1.50 -5.42 -3.02
C LEU A 72 -1.81 -6.87 -3.40
N THR A 73 -0.90 -7.77 -3.09
CA THR A 73 -0.99 -9.19 -3.41
C THR A 73 -1.02 -10.00 -2.13
N LEU A 74 -2.01 -10.87 -2.00
CA LEU A 74 -2.01 -11.95 -1.04
C LEU A 74 -1.28 -13.14 -1.66
N TYR A 75 -0.29 -13.66 -0.95
CA TYR A 75 0.45 -14.84 -1.33
C TYR A 75 0.09 -16.01 -0.41
N ASP A 76 -0.57 -17.03 -0.95
CA ASP A 76 -0.83 -18.30 -0.26
C ASP A 76 0.40 -19.19 -0.41
N ARG A 77 1.18 -19.31 0.67
CA ARG A 77 2.43 -20.06 0.70
C ARG A 77 2.22 -21.56 0.55
N LYS A 78 1.06 -22.07 0.97
CA LYS A 78 0.75 -23.51 0.95
C LYS A 78 0.34 -23.97 -0.44
N ARG A 79 -0.49 -23.17 -1.10
CA ARG A 79 -0.98 -23.48 -2.46
C ARG A 79 -0.10 -22.92 -3.57
N HIS A 80 0.86 -22.05 -3.22
CA HIS A 80 1.65 -21.26 -4.15
C HIS A 80 0.77 -20.51 -5.14
N LYS A 81 -0.18 -19.71 -4.63
CA LYS A 81 -1.09 -18.89 -5.44
C LYS A 81 -1.04 -17.44 -5.00
N LEU A 82 -1.36 -16.55 -5.94
CA LEU A 82 -1.45 -15.11 -5.73
C LEU A 82 -2.89 -14.65 -5.92
N ALA A 83 -3.39 -13.81 -5.03
CA ALA A 83 -4.57 -12.99 -5.28
C ALA A 83 -4.17 -11.53 -5.21
N ALA A 84 -4.36 -10.77 -6.28
CA ALA A 84 -3.94 -9.38 -6.37
C ALA A 84 -5.12 -8.42 -6.40
N PHE A 85 -4.91 -7.23 -5.86
CA PHE A 85 -5.92 -6.20 -5.70
C PHE A 85 -5.34 -4.85 -6.13
N PRO A 86 -6.08 -4.04 -6.90
CA PRO A 86 -5.75 -2.64 -7.11
C PRO A 86 -5.58 -1.95 -5.76
N ALA A 87 -4.48 -1.22 -5.61
CA ALA A 87 -4.11 -0.63 -4.34
C ALA A 87 -3.50 0.75 -4.49
N SER A 88 -3.53 1.51 -3.40
CA SER A 88 -2.84 2.79 -3.29
C SER A 88 -1.86 2.73 -2.15
N THR A 89 -0.58 2.81 -2.47
CA THR A 89 0.50 2.85 -1.47
C THR A 89 1.06 4.26 -1.30
N TYR A 90 0.53 5.21 -2.06
CA TYR A 90 0.81 6.64 -1.95
C TYR A 90 -0.42 7.35 -1.34
N PRO A 91 -0.23 8.25 -0.36
CA PRO A 91 -1.29 9.10 0.19
C PRO A 91 -2.11 9.78 -0.90
N ASN A 92 -3.44 9.66 -0.88
CA ASN A 92 -4.25 10.43 -1.82
C ASN A 92 -4.01 11.95 -1.63
N ILE A 93 -4.03 12.69 -2.74
CA ILE A 93 -3.74 14.12 -2.75
C ILE A 93 -4.63 14.97 -1.82
N SER A 94 -5.88 14.58 -1.56
CA SER A 94 -6.75 15.28 -0.61
C SER A 94 -6.17 15.20 0.80
N TYR A 95 -5.69 14.03 1.22
CA TYR A 95 -5.09 13.84 2.54
C TYR A 95 -3.71 14.47 2.65
N ILE A 96 -2.95 14.52 1.56
CA ILE A 96 -1.72 15.32 1.52
C ILE A 96 -2.07 16.79 1.75
N THR A 97 -3.13 17.30 1.11
CA THR A 97 -3.59 18.68 1.31
C THR A 97 -4.03 18.93 2.76
N GLU A 98 -4.78 18.00 3.36
CA GLU A 98 -5.14 18.06 4.79
C GLU A 98 -3.90 18.03 5.70
N GLN A 99 -2.94 17.15 5.41
CA GLN A 99 -1.68 17.03 6.14
C GLN A 99 -0.85 18.33 6.06
N LEU A 100 -0.84 19.01 4.91
CA LEU A 100 -0.15 20.29 4.74
C LEU A 100 -0.83 21.42 5.53
N ASN A 101 -2.15 21.38 5.69
CA ASN A 101 -2.91 22.33 6.50
C ASN A 101 -2.82 22.03 8.00
N ALA A 102 -2.57 20.77 8.38
CA ALA A 102 -2.49 20.31 9.76
C ALA A 102 -1.29 19.36 9.97
N PRO A 103 -0.03 19.86 9.95
CA PRO A 103 1.18 19.05 10.00
C PRO A 103 1.22 18.07 11.19
N ASP A 104 0.71 18.50 12.36
CA ASP A 104 0.76 17.71 13.59
C ASP A 104 -0.23 16.53 13.62
N LYS A 105 -1.17 16.46 12.67
CA LYS A 105 -2.23 15.43 12.64
C LYS A 105 -1.80 14.10 12.02
N ARG A 106 -0.66 14.04 11.32
CA ARG A 106 -0.04 12.78 10.82
C ARG A 106 -0.98 11.91 9.95
N ILE A 107 -1.70 12.55 9.05
CA ILE A 107 -2.81 11.99 8.25
C ILE A 107 -2.31 11.23 7.01
N ALA A 108 -1.38 11.82 6.25
CA ALA A 108 -0.97 11.32 4.93
C ALA A 108 0.29 10.46 5.03
N ASN A 109 0.12 9.19 5.38
CA ASN A 109 1.23 8.29 5.68
C ASN A 109 1.58 7.41 4.47
N ARG A 110 2.81 7.50 3.96
CA ARG A 110 3.37 6.52 3.03
C ARG A 110 4.32 5.58 3.79
N LEU A 111 3.93 4.33 4.01
CA LEU A 111 4.82 3.34 4.63
C LEU A 111 6.15 3.22 3.88
N SER A 112 7.26 3.08 4.60
CA SER A 112 8.54 2.77 3.96
C SER A 112 8.53 1.36 3.36
N GLU A 113 9.47 1.11 2.45
CA GLU A 113 9.70 -0.25 1.95
C GLU A 113 10.22 -1.16 3.07
N GLY A 114 9.96 -2.46 2.93
CA GLY A 114 10.29 -3.48 3.94
C GLY A 114 9.09 -4.25 4.48
N LEU A 115 9.30 -4.90 5.62
CA LEU A 115 8.33 -5.75 6.32
C LEU A 115 7.66 -4.97 7.46
N HIS A 116 6.34 -5.01 7.48
CA HIS A 116 5.51 -4.39 8.53
C HIS A 116 4.60 -5.45 9.12
N SER A 117 4.45 -5.44 10.44
CA SER A 117 3.57 -6.39 11.13
C SER A 117 2.15 -5.84 11.17
N TYR A 118 1.24 -6.53 10.48
CA TYR A 118 -0.18 -6.22 10.51
C TYR A 118 -0.89 -7.05 11.57
N ILE A 119 -1.91 -6.46 12.18
CA ILE A 119 -2.89 -7.13 13.02
C ILE A 119 -4.27 -6.95 12.39
N VAL A 120 -5.16 -7.91 12.62
CA VAL A 120 -6.58 -7.76 12.31
C VAL A 120 -7.24 -7.04 13.48
N GLY A 121 -8.00 -5.98 13.19
CA GLY A 121 -8.75 -5.24 14.20
C GLY A 121 -9.85 -4.38 13.59
N ALA A 122 -10.31 -3.40 14.33
CA ALA A 122 -11.29 -2.43 13.85
C ALA A 122 -10.64 -1.26 13.11
N HIS A 123 -11.22 -0.89 11.97
CA HIS A 123 -11.11 0.44 11.39
C HIS A 123 -11.99 1.41 12.18
N GLU A 124 -11.45 2.58 12.53
CA GLU A 124 -12.15 3.62 13.30
C GLU A 124 -12.22 4.92 12.47
N PRO A 125 -13.12 5.03 11.50
CA PRO A 125 -13.24 6.24 10.69
C PRO A 125 -13.60 7.44 11.56
N ASN A 126 -13.00 8.61 11.28
CA ASN A 126 -13.18 9.85 12.06
C ASN A 126 -14.65 10.23 12.34
N HIS A 127 -15.59 9.77 11.50
CA HIS A 127 -17.03 10.06 11.61
C HIS A 127 -17.92 8.87 11.21
N GLY A 128 -17.63 7.65 11.66
CA GLY A 128 -18.43 6.47 11.32
C GLY A 128 -18.41 5.37 12.38
N PRO A 129 -19.21 4.30 12.21
CA PRO A 129 -19.13 3.12 13.04
C PRO A 129 -17.78 2.42 12.86
N LYS A 130 -17.36 1.66 13.88
CA LYS A 130 -16.19 0.80 13.77
C LYS A 130 -16.46 -0.34 12.80
N GLU A 131 -15.49 -0.63 11.94
CA GLU A 131 -15.57 -1.72 10.97
C GLU A 131 -14.53 -2.79 11.33
N GLU A 132 -14.99 -3.94 11.84
CA GLU A 132 -14.13 -5.05 12.24
C GLU A 132 -13.54 -5.78 11.03
N GLY A 133 -12.37 -6.39 11.21
CA GLY A 133 -11.72 -7.23 10.19
C GLY A 133 -10.70 -6.49 9.32
N ALA A 134 -10.43 -5.22 9.60
CA ALA A 134 -9.45 -4.42 8.89
C ALA A 134 -8.02 -4.84 9.26
N PHE A 135 -7.14 -4.88 8.27
CA PHE A 135 -5.69 -4.94 8.52
C PHE A 135 -5.21 -3.56 8.99
N ARG A 136 -4.45 -3.53 10.08
CA ARG A 136 -3.87 -2.29 10.62
C ARG A 136 -2.51 -2.57 11.26
N LEU A 137 -1.72 -1.52 11.48
CA LEU A 137 -0.48 -1.63 12.24
C LEU A 137 -0.73 -1.53 13.74
N SER A 138 0.21 -2.03 14.53
CA SER A 138 0.15 -1.90 15.98
C SER A 138 0.17 -0.44 16.42
N ARG A 139 -0.72 -0.08 17.36
CA ARG A 139 -0.70 1.25 18.02
C ARG A 139 0.48 1.45 18.96
N LEU A 140 1.22 0.39 19.25
CA LEU A 140 2.32 0.39 20.22
C LEU A 140 3.69 0.56 19.57
N GLN A 141 3.79 0.38 18.26
CA GLN A 141 5.06 0.37 17.54
C GLN A 141 5.03 1.39 16.41
N PRO A 142 5.83 2.47 16.51
CA PRO A 142 5.93 3.39 15.40
C PRO A 142 6.76 2.75 14.27
N VAL A 143 6.43 3.12 13.04
CA VAL A 143 7.10 2.65 11.83
C VAL A 143 7.63 3.83 11.00
N PRO A 144 8.64 3.61 10.15
CA PRO A 144 9.15 4.66 9.27
C PRO A 144 8.12 5.02 8.19
N ILE A 145 7.71 6.29 8.17
CA ILE A 145 6.71 6.85 7.26
C ILE A 145 7.33 8.00 6.46
N TRP A 146 7.05 8.05 5.17
CA TRP A 146 7.33 9.20 4.32
C TRP A 146 6.13 10.12 4.26
N ARG A 147 6.34 11.44 4.46
CA ARG A 147 5.29 12.47 4.32
C ARG A 147 5.76 13.64 3.49
N ILE A 148 4.83 14.23 2.74
CA ILE A 148 5.04 15.51 2.09
C ILE A 148 4.58 16.60 3.06
N LEU A 149 5.51 17.48 3.46
CA LEU A 149 5.29 18.54 4.44
C LEU A 149 5.56 19.95 3.89
N ASP A 150 6.07 20.04 2.65
CA ASP A 150 6.31 21.33 2.00
C ASP A 150 5.05 21.81 1.27
N LYS A 151 4.43 22.87 1.78
CA LYS A 151 3.24 23.50 1.22
C LYS A 151 3.51 24.36 -0.03
N ASN A 152 4.76 24.66 -0.33
CA ASN A 152 5.15 25.56 -1.42
C ASN A 152 5.49 24.84 -2.71
N VAL A 153 5.53 23.51 -2.70
CA VAL A 153 5.89 22.67 -3.84
C VAL A 153 4.68 21.84 -4.25
N ARG A 154 4.52 21.61 -5.55
CA ARG A 154 3.48 20.70 -6.03
C ARG A 154 3.74 19.28 -5.50
N VAL A 155 2.69 18.57 -5.13
CA VAL A 155 2.79 17.22 -4.55
C VAL A 155 3.61 16.22 -5.40
N ASP A 156 3.51 16.32 -6.73
CA ASP A 156 4.26 15.49 -7.68
C ASP A 156 5.75 15.85 -7.78
N GLN A 157 6.16 17.00 -7.25
CA GLN A 157 7.54 17.48 -7.21
C GLN A 157 8.12 17.51 -5.79
N ALA A 158 7.27 17.31 -4.78
CA ALA A 158 7.67 17.43 -3.39
C ALA A 158 8.54 16.25 -2.94
N VAL A 159 9.60 16.58 -2.22
CA VAL A 159 10.44 15.57 -1.56
C VAL A 159 9.75 15.18 -0.25
N ALA A 160 9.43 13.89 -0.11
CA ALA A 160 8.89 13.39 1.13
C ALA A 160 9.98 13.35 2.22
N THR A 161 9.64 13.75 3.43
CA THR A 161 10.46 13.66 4.62
C THR A 161 10.18 12.34 5.33
N LEU A 162 11.22 11.69 5.84
CA LEU A 162 11.09 10.50 6.68
C LEU A 162 10.77 10.91 8.12
N ASP A 163 9.75 10.28 8.70
CA ASP A 163 9.34 10.44 10.10
C ASP A 163 9.05 9.07 10.72
N LEU A 164 9.03 9.01 12.05
CA LEU A 164 8.67 7.83 12.83
C LEU A 164 7.27 8.04 13.43
N SER A 165 6.32 7.18 13.08
CA SER A 165 4.91 7.37 13.46
C SER A 165 4.16 6.08 13.72
N VAL A 166 3.25 6.14 14.69
CA VAL A 166 2.16 5.17 14.81
C VAL A 166 1.12 5.52 13.74
N ALA A 167 1.04 4.72 12.68
CA ALA A 167 0.12 4.98 11.57
C ALA A 167 -1.27 4.33 11.77
N ASP A 168 -1.36 3.32 12.63
CA ASP A 168 -2.59 2.55 12.89
C ASP A 168 -3.23 2.02 11.59
N ASP A 169 -4.38 2.56 11.19
CA ASP A 169 -5.14 2.20 9.98
C ASP A 169 -4.99 3.21 8.82
N HIS A 170 -4.18 4.27 9.01
CA HIS A 170 -3.79 5.22 7.95
C HIS A 170 -2.65 4.63 7.10
N ILE A 171 -2.93 3.54 6.41
CA ILE A 171 -1.96 2.71 5.68
C ILE A 171 -2.45 2.44 4.25
N PRO A 172 -1.64 1.79 3.37
CA PRO A 172 -2.05 1.49 2.00
C PRO A 172 -3.38 0.74 1.94
N SER A 173 -4.30 1.23 1.10
CA SER A 173 -5.61 0.63 0.87
C SER A 173 -5.61 -0.24 -0.39
N ALA A 174 -6.49 -1.24 -0.43
CA ALA A 174 -6.77 -2.10 -1.58
C ALA A 174 -8.27 -2.20 -1.84
N GLN A 175 -8.64 -2.60 -3.06
CA GLN A 175 -10.04 -2.81 -3.43
C GLN A 175 -10.24 -4.12 -4.19
N SER A 176 -11.43 -4.70 -4.02
CA SER A 176 -11.90 -5.84 -4.82
C SER A 176 -12.31 -5.45 -6.25
N THR A 177 -12.50 -4.16 -6.53
CA THR A 177 -12.83 -3.64 -7.86
C THR A 177 -11.79 -2.61 -8.31
N ARG A 178 -11.85 -2.23 -9.59
CA ARG A 178 -11.09 -1.09 -10.13
C ARG A 178 -11.88 0.21 -10.09
N GLU A 179 -13.17 0.13 -9.81
CA GLU A 179 -14.08 1.25 -9.90
C GLU A 179 -13.98 2.12 -8.64
N LEU A 180 -13.70 3.40 -8.87
CA LEU A 180 -13.68 4.41 -7.82
C LEU A 180 -15.12 4.72 -7.38
N SER A 181 -15.68 3.93 -6.47
CA SER A 181 -16.97 4.24 -5.82
C SER A 181 -16.76 4.61 -4.35
N GLY A 182 -17.16 5.80 -3.92
CA GLY A 182 -17.08 6.24 -2.51
C GLY A 182 -15.68 6.62 -2.00
N ARG A 183 -15.47 6.57 -0.66
CA ARG A 183 -14.23 6.93 0.09
C ARG A 183 -13.02 6.01 -0.20
N SER A 184 -12.95 5.47 -1.39
CA SER A 184 -12.40 4.14 -1.59
C SER A 184 -10.94 4.16 -2.06
N PHE A 185 -10.46 5.27 -2.63
CA PHE A 185 -9.06 5.44 -3.08
C PHE A 185 -8.13 6.07 -2.04
N SER A 186 -8.65 6.42 -0.87
CA SER A 186 -7.86 7.10 0.14
C SER A 186 -7.01 6.13 0.93
N SER A 187 -5.70 6.09 0.68
CA SER A 187 -4.72 5.47 1.58
C SER A 187 -4.54 6.24 2.91
N ALA A 188 -5.60 6.92 3.34
CA ALA A 188 -5.82 7.39 4.70
C ALA A 188 -6.84 6.50 5.44
N GLY A 189 -7.29 5.39 4.84
CA GLY A 189 -8.22 4.47 5.46
C GLY A 189 -8.35 3.15 4.69
N CYS A 190 -7.70 2.14 5.23
CA CYS A 190 -8.12 0.73 5.29
C CYS A 190 -8.03 -0.20 4.07
N GLN A 191 -7.66 -1.44 4.40
CA GLN A 191 -7.72 -2.64 3.56
C GLN A 191 -8.97 -3.44 3.93
#